data_AF-A0AAV3X0Z4-F1
#
_entry.id   AF-A0AAV3X0Z4-F1
#
_cell.length_a   1.000
_cell.length_b   1.000
_cell.length_c   1.000
_cell.angle_alpha   90.00
_cell.angle_beta   90.00
_cell.angle_gamma   90.00
#
_symmetry.space_group_name_H-M   'P 1'
#
loop_
_entity.id
_entity.type
_entity.pdbx_description
1 polymer ?
#
loop_
_entity_poly.entity_id
_entity_poly.type
_entity_poly.pdbx_seq_one_letter_code
_entity_poly.pdbx_strand_id
1 'polypeptide(L)'
;MKLFKSLFLLSSSTLILAACGNDSDEQITPTEESAKEVDQDTSESSKSKEESGNIEVDKGIFSTEVTLPAEFAESFDPSEMDLESSNYTENEDGSVTLKLSKAQHKELLNSMKESVDASIEQLKTDDTYTSFEDIQYNDDFSEMSIIVDREAYESGMDGFGIFALALPTMFYQLFEGTPSEDLEVIFELEDAADGEVFDTIVYPDDLEEAEE
;
A
#
# COMPACT_ATOMS: atom_id res chain seq x y z
N MET A 1 -16.81 38.53 -8.51
CA MET A 1 -15.55 39.08 -7.95
C MET A 1 -15.86 40.01 -6.77
N LYS A 2 -15.56 39.60 -5.53
CA LYS A 2 -15.41 40.49 -4.37
C LYS A 2 -14.22 39.97 -3.55
N LEU A 3 -13.17 40.77 -3.45
CA LEU A 3 -11.88 40.36 -2.87
C LEU A 3 -11.92 40.51 -1.35
N PHE A 4 -12.17 39.42 -0.63
CA PHE A 4 -11.96 39.39 0.82
C PHE A 4 -10.47 39.22 1.12
N LYS A 5 -9.87 40.24 1.74
CA LYS A 5 -8.48 40.20 2.19
C LYS A 5 -8.38 39.42 3.49
N SER A 6 -7.80 38.23 3.45
CA SER A 6 -7.17 37.68 4.65
C SER A 6 -5.85 38.42 4.91
N LEU A 7 -5.66 38.87 6.15
CA LEU A 7 -4.38 39.35 6.68
C LEU A 7 -4.36 39.10 8.18
N PHE A 8 -4.34 37.82 8.55
CA PHE A 8 -4.13 37.42 9.93
C PHE A 8 -2.63 37.46 10.24
N LEU A 9 -2.24 38.14 11.32
CA LEU A 9 -0.89 38.00 11.86
C LEU A 9 -0.81 36.69 12.63
N LEU A 10 0.22 35.90 12.39
CA LEU A 10 0.87 35.19 13.49
C LEU A 10 2.39 35.21 13.30
N SER A 11 3.10 35.46 14.39
CA SER A 11 4.55 35.63 14.44
C SER A 11 5.06 34.81 15.62
N SER A 12 5.90 33.80 15.35
CA SER A 12 6.72 33.20 16.40
C SER A 12 8.03 32.63 15.85
N SER A 13 9.08 32.94 16.61
CA SER A 13 10.50 32.62 16.55
C SER A 13 10.97 31.28 15.94
N THR A 14 12.18 31.33 15.38
CA THR A 14 13.00 30.20 14.90
C THR A 14 14.17 29.86 15.85
N LEU A 15 14.72 28.64 15.72
CA LEU A 15 15.96 28.12 16.36
C LEU A 15 15.86 27.88 17.90
N ILE A 16 16.65 27.01 18.56
CA ILE A 16 18.09 26.68 18.41
C ILE A 16 18.37 25.14 18.38
N LEU A 17 19.60 24.80 17.96
CA LEU A 17 20.14 23.49 17.61
C LEU A 17 20.58 22.58 18.79
N ALA A 18 20.80 21.31 18.43
CA ALA A 18 21.94 20.44 18.79
C ALA A 18 21.95 19.62 20.09
N ALA A 19 22.09 18.31 19.90
CA ALA A 19 22.88 17.41 20.76
C ALA A 19 23.53 16.33 19.87
N CYS A 20 24.85 16.17 19.93
CA CYS A 20 25.61 15.08 19.30
C CYS A 20 26.43 14.35 20.36
N GLY A 21 26.70 13.06 20.13
CA GLY A 21 27.54 12.20 20.97
C GLY A 21 26.75 11.00 21.53
N ASN A 22 27.30 9.80 21.60
CA ASN A 22 28.73 9.48 21.68
C ASN A 22 29.17 8.35 20.74
N ASP A 23 30.41 8.46 20.25
CA ASP A 23 31.08 7.44 19.43
C ASP A 23 31.60 6.26 20.28
N SER A 24 31.66 5.05 19.72
CA SER A 24 32.23 3.86 20.40
C SER A 24 32.70 2.82 19.38
N ASP A 25 33.71 3.20 18.59
CA ASP A 25 34.50 2.27 17.78
C ASP A 25 35.46 1.47 18.69
N GLU A 26 35.35 0.15 18.71
CA GLU A 26 36.34 -0.75 19.32
C GLU A 26 36.60 -1.99 18.45
N GLN A 27 37.13 -1.76 17.25
CA GLN A 27 38.08 -2.70 16.62
C GLN A 27 39.36 -2.74 17.50
N ILE A 28 40.17 -3.80 17.67
CA ILE A 28 40.50 -5.00 16.88
C ILE A 28 40.95 -6.11 17.88
N THR A 29 40.92 -7.42 17.57
CA THR A 29 42.09 -8.17 17.05
C THR A 29 41.75 -9.65 16.77
N PRO A 30 42.52 -10.37 15.91
CA PRO A 30 42.10 -11.66 15.33
C PRO A 30 42.74 -12.90 15.99
N THR A 31 42.42 -14.09 15.48
CA THR A 31 43.18 -15.34 15.69
C THR A 31 43.11 -16.20 14.43
N GLU A 32 44.25 -16.40 13.78
CA GLU A 32 44.49 -17.46 12.79
C GLU A 32 44.63 -18.82 13.54
N GLU A 33 44.59 -20.02 12.96
CA GLU A 33 45.38 -20.50 11.82
C GLU A 33 44.93 -21.92 11.40
N SER A 34 44.83 -22.18 10.09
CA SER A 34 45.27 -23.44 9.46
C SER A 34 45.26 -23.32 7.94
N ALA A 35 46.29 -23.84 7.27
CA ALA A 35 46.65 -23.44 5.90
C ALA A 35 47.06 -24.60 4.96
N LYS A 36 46.89 -24.36 3.65
CA LYS A 36 47.71 -24.78 2.47
C LYS A 36 46.97 -24.37 1.17
N GLU A 37 47.53 -23.72 0.14
CA GLU A 37 48.77 -23.98 -0.67
C GLU A 37 48.69 -25.30 -1.49
N VAL A 38 49.13 -25.44 -2.75
CA VAL A 38 49.84 -24.62 -3.78
C VAL A 38 49.40 -25.14 -5.18
N ASP A 39 49.67 -24.59 -6.37
CA ASP A 39 50.45 -23.45 -6.92
C ASP A 39 49.49 -22.45 -7.65
N GLN A 40 49.78 -21.32 -8.32
CA GLN A 40 50.91 -20.68 -9.06
C GLN A 40 51.22 -21.18 -10.51
N ASP A 41 50.77 -20.44 -11.52
CA ASP A 41 51.60 -20.01 -12.67
C ASP A 41 51.04 -18.71 -13.33
N THR A 42 51.63 -18.25 -14.45
CA THR A 42 51.92 -16.83 -14.66
C THR A 42 51.51 -16.30 -16.05
N SER A 43 50.93 -15.09 -16.07
CA SER A 43 50.93 -14.09 -17.18
C SER A 43 50.83 -14.56 -18.65
N GLU A 44 49.77 -14.14 -19.34
CA GLU A 44 49.96 -13.15 -20.42
C GLU A 44 48.73 -12.28 -20.69
N SER A 45 48.95 -11.09 -21.25
CA SER A 45 47.90 -10.16 -21.67
C SER A 45 47.72 -10.18 -23.18
N SER A 46 46.51 -10.48 -23.66
CA SER A 46 46.16 -10.36 -25.09
C SER A 46 44.68 -10.01 -25.30
N LYS A 47 44.41 -8.73 -25.02
CA LYS A 47 43.48 -7.82 -25.71
C LYS A 47 42.39 -8.43 -26.64
N SER A 48 41.14 -8.18 -26.23
CA SER A 48 39.93 -8.03 -27.07
C SER A 48 39.52 -9.18 -28.02
N LYS A 49 38.33 -9.71 -27.75
CA LYS A 49 37.21 -9.44 -28.65
C LYS A 49 35.95 -9.15 -27.83
N GLU A 50 35.30 -8.01 -28.10
CA GLU A 50 33.93 -7.78 -27.65
C GLU A 50 33.00 -8.64 -28.49
N GLU A 51 32.21 -9.48 -27.83
CA GLU A 51 30.96 -9.96 -28.38
C GLU A 51 29.87 -9.47 -27.44
N SER A 52 29.44 -8.22 -27.68
CA SER A 52 28.29 -7.63 -27.01
C SER A 52 27.02 -8.33 -27.51
N GLY A 53 26.81 -9.55 -27.01
CA GLY A 53 25.52 -10.21 -27.10
C GLY A 53 24.54 -9.36 -26.30
N ASN A 54 23.70 -8.61 -27.02
CA ASN A 54 22.56 -7.93 -26.41
C ASN A 54 21.66 -9.01 -25.81
N ILE A 55 21.76 -9.20 -24.49
CA ILE A 55 20.82 -10.03 -23.76
C ILE A 55 19.53 -9.22 -23.73
N GLU A 56 18.66 -9.44 -24.71
CA GLU A 56 17.27 -9.01 -24.65
C GLU A 56 16.60 -9.81 -23.53
N VAL A 57 16.73 -9.28 -22.30
CA VAL A 57 16.05 -9.78 -21.11
C VAL A 57 14.56 -9.65 -21.38
N ASP A 58 13.90 -10.78 -21.62
CA ASP A 58 12.48 -10.82 -21.89
C ASP A 58 11.71 -10.28 -20.68
N LYS A 59 11.26 -9.03 -20.80
CA LYS A 59 10.58 -8.30 -19.72
C LYS A 59 9.27 -8.98 -19.31
N GLY A 60 8.68 -9.83 -20.15
CA GLY A 60 7.50 -10.63 -19.81
C GLY A 60 7.71 -11.56 -18.61
N ILE A 61 8.95 -12.01 -18.36
CA ILE A 61 9.27 -12.90 -17.24
C ILE A 61 9.44 -12.12 -15.90
N PHE A 62 9.64 -10.81 -15.99
CA PHE A 62 10.00 -9.92 -14.87
C PHE A 62 8.93 -8.85 -14.55
N SER A 63 7.80 -8.87 -15.26
CA SER A 63 6.65 -8.01 -15.00
C SER A 63 5.44 -8.80 -14.50
N THR A 64 4.62 -8.14 -13.69
CA THR A 64 3.23 -8.49 -13.39
C THR A 64 2.34 -7.67 -14.32
N GLU A 65 1.24 -8.25 -14.79
CA GLU A 65 0.20 -7.51 -15.52
C GLU A 65 -1.09 -7.53 -14.69
N VAL A 66 -1.68 -6.36 -14.45
CA VAL A 66 -2.91 -6.15 -13.68
C VAL A 66 -3.88 -5.40 -14.58
N THR A 67 -5.14 -5.81 -14.66
CA THR A 67 -6.15 -5.10 -15.48
C THR A 67 -7.24 -4.56 -14.57
N LEU A 68 -7.37 -3.23 -14.55
CA LEU A 68 -8.42 -2.53 -13.84
C LEU A 68 -9.69 -2.55 -14.71
N PRO A 69 -10.84 -3.02 -14.22
CA PRO A 69 -12.12 -2.84 -14.89
C PRO A 69 -12.42 -1.35 -15.12
N ALA A 70 -13.32 -1.05 -16.06
CA ALA A 70 -13.66 0.33 -16.42
C ALA A 70 -14.11 1.17 -15.21
N GLU A 71 -14.88 0.59 -14.27
CA GLU A 71 -15.34 1.26 -13.05
C GLU A 71 -14.20 1.69 -12.12
N PHE A 72 -13.19 0.84 -11.95
CA PHE A 72 -11.97 1.17 -11.20
C PHE A 72 -11.05 2.12 -12.00
N ALA A 73 -11.03 2.00 -13.33
CA ALA A 73 -10.22 2.85 -14.20
C ALA A 73 -10.67 4.31 -14.22
N GLU A 74 -11.97 4.61 -14.09
CA GLU A 74 -12.45 6.00 -13.92
C GLU A 74 -11.94 6.66 -12.62
N SER A 75 -11.63 5.86 -11.60
CA SER A 75 -11.12 6.31 -10.29
C SER A 75 -9.59 6.28 -10.19
N PHE A 76 -8.87 5.92 -11.26
CA PHE A 76 -7.44 5.61 -11.24
C PHE A 76 -6.64 6.46 -12.25
N ASP A 77 -5.66 7.23 -11.76
CA ASP A 77 -4.72 7.98 -12.62
C ASP A 77 -3.34 7.29 -12.67
N PRO A 78 -2.93 6.69 -13.80
CA PRO A 78 -1.62 6.04 -13.93
C PRO A 78 -0.43 7.00 -13.78
N SER A 79 -0.64 8.32 -13.85
CA SER A 79 0.43 9.30 -13.69
C SER A 79 0.82 9.57 -12.23
N GLU A 80 -0.08 9.33 -11.26
CA GLU A 80 0.25 9.36 -9.83
C GLU A 80 1.22 8.21 -9.44
N MET A 81 1.32 7.16 -10.26
CA MET A 81 2.25 6.03 -10.09
C MET A 81 3.59 6.18 -10.85
N ASP A 82 3.90 7.35 -11.43
CA ASP A 82 5.10 7.60 -12.26
C ASP A 82 5.26 6.56 -13.42
N LEU A 83 4.14 6.08 -13.96
CA LEU A 83 4.15 5.11 -15.05
C LEU A 83 4.34 5.78 -16.41
N GLU A 84 5.50 5.51 -17.02
CA GLU A 84 5.73 5.71 -18.45
C GLU A 84 4.57 5.13 -19.29
N SER A 85 4.13 5.87 -20.32
CA SER A 85 3.02 5.48 -21.21
C SER A 85 3.16 4.12 -21.93
N SER A 86 4.34 3.49 -21.88
CA SER A 86 4.57 2.11 -22.36
C SER A 86 4.25 1.02 -21.31
N ASN A 87 3.89 1.41 -20.09
CA ASN A 87 3.61 0.53 -18.96
C ASN A 87 2.11 0.41 -18.66
N TYR A 88 1.24 1.00 -19.50
CA TYR A 88 -0.20 0.78 -19.45
C TYR A 88 -0.80 0.69 -20.86
N THR A 89 -2.05 0.22 -20.96
CA THR A 89 -2.83 0.15 -22.20
C THR A 89 -4.30 0.34 -21.87
N GLU A 90 -4.91 1.34 -22.49
CA GLU A 90 -6.37 1.54 -22.51
C GLU A 90 -6.99 0.55 -23.50
N ASN A 91 -7.99 -0.21 -23.06
CA ASN A 91 -8.67 -1.25 -23.84
C ASN A 91 -9.98 -0.75 -24.47
N GLU A 92 -10.50 -1.44 -25.50
CA GLU A 92 -11.73 -1.04 -26.21
C GLU A 92 -13.01 -1.09 -25.36
N ASP A 93 -12.97 -1.77 -24.21
CA ASP A 93 -14.05 -1.87 -23.22
C ASP A 93 -13.96 -0.83 -22.09
N GLY A 94 -12.92 0.02 -22.08
CA GLY A 94 -12.67 1.02 -21.04
C GLY A 94 -11.82 0.52 -19.87
N SER A 95 -11.44 -0.76 -19.82
CA SER A 95 -10.48 -1.27 -18.85
C SER A 95 -9.05 -0.76 -19.13
N VAL A 96 -8.20 -0.75 -18.11
CA VAL A 96 -6.78 -0.35 -18.22
C VAL A 96 -5.88 -1.47 -17.73
N THR A 97 -5.08 -2.03 -18.64
CA THR A 97 -4.05 -3.04 -18.31
C THR A 97 -2.72 -2.36 -18.01
N LEU A 98 -2.21 -2.54 -16.79
CA LEU A 98 -0.91 -2.08 -16.31
C LEU A 98 0.14 -3.18 -16.42
N LYS A 99 1.38 -2.80 -16.71
CA LYS A 99 2.56 -3.69 -16.80
C LYS A 99 3.66 -3.21 -15.86
N LEU A 100 3.61 -3.72 -14.63
CA LEU A 100 4.51 -3.33 -13.54
C LEU A 100 5.72 -4.26 -13.47
N SER A 101 6.93 -3.76 -13.20
CA SER A 101 8.01 -4.65 -12.77
C SER A 101 7.73 -5.21 -11.36
N LYS A 102 8.28 -6.38 -11.03
CA LYS A 102 8.13 -7.00 -9.69
C LYS A 102 8.62 -6.12 -8.52
N ALA A 103 9.42 -5.08 -8.79
CA ALA A 103 9.76 -4.06 -7.79
C ALA A 103 8.61 -3.06 -7.60
N GLN A 104 8.18 -2.40 -8.68
CA GLN A 104 7.08 -1.43 -8.68
C GLN A 104 5.77 -2.02 -8.17
N HIS A 105 5.46 -3.26 -8.55
CA HIS A 105 4.29 -4.00 -8.07
C HIS A 105 4.29 -4.17 -6.56
N LYS A 106 5.45 -4.50 -5.97
CA LYS A 106 5.61 -4.59 -4.51
C LYS A 106 5.60 -3.23 -3.82
N GLU A 107 6.24 -2.22 -4.41
CA GLU A 107 6.27 -0.85 -3.86
C GLU A 107 4.85 -0.25 -3.83
N LEU A 108 4.04 -0.54 -4.85
CA LEU A 108 2.63 -0.19 -4.90
C LEU A 108 1.81 -0.91 -3.82
N LEU A 109 1.91 -2.24 -3.70
CA LEU A 109 1.17 -2.99 -2.67
C LEU A 109 1.54 -2.54 -1.25
N ASN A 110 2.81 -2.19 -1.00
CA ASN A 110 3.20 -1.56 0.26
C ASN A 110 2.48 -0.21 0.46
N SER A 111 2.48 0.67 -0.55
CA SER A 111 1.83 1.98 -0.48
C SER A 111 0.30 1.89 -0.32
N MET A 112 -0.32 0.86 -0.89
CA MET A 112 -1.74 0.57 -0.71
C MET A 112 -2.03 0.08 0.70
N LYS A 113 -1.18 -0.81 1.26
CA LYS A 113 -1.30 -1.24 2.66
C LYS A 113 -1.15 -0.05 3.63
N GLU A 114 -0.16 0.81 3.41
CA GLU A 114 0.02 2.07 4.17
C GLU A 114 -1.20 3.01 4.05
N SER A 115 -1.93 2.99 2.92
CA SER A 115 -3.16 3.78 2.74
C SER A 115 -4.38 3.18 3.46
N VAL A 116 -4.50 1.85 3.53
CA VAL A 116 -5.54 1.16 4.32
C VAL A 116 -5.28 1.36 5.81
N ASP A 117 -4.03 1.17 6.26
CA ASP A 117 -3.61 1.43 7.65
C ASP A 117 -3.88 2.90 8.07
N ALA A 118 -3.62 3.87 7.18
CA ALA A 118 -3.93 5.27 7.43
C ALA A 118 -5.45 5.55 7.52
N SER A 119 -6.27 4.83 6.75
CA SER A 119 -7.73 4.96 6.80
C SER A 119 -8.30 4.36 8.09
N ILE A 120 -7.76 3.22 8.54
CA ILE A 120 -8.07 2.58 9.82
C ILE A 120 -7.77 3.51 11.00
N GLU A 121 -6.55 4.06 11.05
CA GLU A 121 -6.16 4.96 12.13
C GLU A 121 -6.90 6.31 12.05
N GLN A 122 -7.38 6.74 10.87
CA GLN A 122 -8.30 7.86 10.79
C GLN A 122 -9.66 7.52 11.44
N LEU A 123 -10.29 6.39 11.12
CA LEU A 123 -11.58 6.02 11.73
C LEU A 123 -11.50 5.94 13.26
N LYS A 124 -10.39 5.43 13.80
CA LYS A 124 -10.10 5.33 15.24
C LYS A 124 -9.71 6.67 15.91
N THR A 125 -9.53 7.76 15.16
CA THR A 125 -9.09 9.07 15.70
C THR A 125 -9.89 10.30 15.25
N ASP A 126 -10.89 10.13 14.39
CA ASP A 126 -11.78 11.21 13.96
C ASP A 126 -12.87 11.47 15.01
N ASP A 127 -12.94 12.71 15.53
CA ASP A 127 -13.99 13.16 16.48
C ASP A 127 -15.43 13.00 15.94
N THR A 128 -15.60 12.69 14.64
CA THR A 128 -16.88 12.40 13.98
C THR A 128 -17.39 10.97 14.25
N TYR A 129 -16.50 10.01 14.46
CA TYR A 129 -16.82 8.57 14.52
C TYR A 129 -16.36 7.96 15.85
N THR A 130 -17.08 8.28 16.93
CA THR A 130 -16.62 8.02 18.30
C THR A 130 -16.82 6.59 18.80
N SER A 131 -17.34 5.67 17.98
CA SER A 131 -17.56 4.26 18.37
C SER A 131 -16.40 3.32 18.09
N PHE A 132 -15.50 3.61 17.13
CA PHE A 132 -14.40 2.70 16.76
C PHE A 132 -13.32 2.61 17.84
N GLU A 133 -13.14 1.45 18.46
CA GLU A 133 -12.05 1.19 19.41
C GLU A 133 -10.80 0.60 18.71
N ASP A 134 -10.99 -0.45 17.90
CA ASP A 134 -9.92 -1.08 17.15
C ASP A 134 -10.42 -1.74 15.85
N ILE A 135 -9.50 -2.00 14.92
CA ILE A 135 -9.78 -2.69 13.66
C ILE A 135 -8.66 -3.69 13.42
N GLN A 136 -9.03 -4.95 13.24
CA GLN A 136 -8.13 -6.06 12.94
C GLN A 136 -8.44 -6.62 11.55
N TYR A 137 -7.45 -7.21 10.89
CA TYR A 137 -7.56 -7.67 9.50
C TYR A 137 -6.66 -8.88 9.23
N ASN A 138 -6.98 -9.64 8.18
CA ASN A 138 -6.11 -10.68 7.64
C ASN A 138 -5.03 -10.12 6.69
N ASP A 139 -4.05 -10.93 6.28
CA ASP A 139 -2.84 -10.45 5.57
C ASP A 139 -3.17 -9.73 4.24
N ASP A 140 -4.21 -10.19 3.53
CA ASP A 140 -4.67 -9.73 2.21
C ASP A 140 -5.86 -8.74 2.24
N PHE A 141 -6.39 -8.45 3.43
CA PHE A 141 -7.57 -7.63 3.68
C PHE A 141 -8.90 -8.15 3.07
N SER A 142 -9.10 -9.46 2.87
CA SER A 142 -10.44 -10.00 2.56
C SER A 142 -11.40 -10.00 3.77
N GLU A 143 -10.86 -10.09 4.99
CA GLU A 143 -11.62 -10.16 6.24
C GLU A 143 -11.13 -9.09 7.22
N MET A 144 -12.06 -8.30 7.78
CA MET A 144 -11.78 -7.23 8.74
C MET A 144 -12.75 -7.28 9.93
N SER A 145 -12.22 -7.37 11.15
CA SER A 145 -12.99 -7.30 12.39
C SER A 145 -13.03 -5.85 12.89
N ILE A 146 -14.23 -5.29 13.01
CA ILE A 146 -14.52 -3.90 13.34
C ILE A 146 -15.03 -3.84 14.78
N ILE A 147 -14.16 -3.45 15.72
CA ILE A 147 -14.44 -3.53 17.17
C ILE A 147 -14.92 -2.15 17.66
N VAL A 148 -16.16 -2.09 18.16
CA VAL A 148 -16.87 -0.83 18.45
C VAL A 148 -17.59 -0.82 19.81
N ASP A 149 -17.76 0.37 20.39
CA ASP A 149 -18.86 0.61 21.34
C ASP A 149 -20.19 0.55 20.57
N ARG A 150 -20.94 -0.51 20.81
CA ARG A 150 -22.16 -0.82 20.07
C ARG A 150 -23.29 0.18 20.31
N GLU A 151 -23.45 0.74 21.52
CA GLU A 151 -24.51 1.73 21.78
C GLU A 151 -24.20 3.06 21.07
N ALA A 152 -22.93 3.44 20.99
CA ALA A 152 -22.47 4.57 20.19
C ALA A 152 -22.64 4.31 18.68
N TYR A 153 -22.28 3.12 18.19
CA TYR A 153 -22.39 2.76 16.78
C TYR A 153 -23.86 2.72 16.30
N GLU A 154 -24.74 1.97 16.97
CA GLU A 154 -26.16 1.83 16.60
C GLU A 154 -26.96 3.16 16.73
N SER A 155 -26.47 4.13 17.50
CA SER A 155 -27.13 5.44 17.69
C SER A 155 -26.46 6.61 16.96
N GLY A 156 -25.29 6.39 16.35
CA GLY A 156 -24.43 7.40 15.73
C GLY A 156 -24.64 7.58 14.22
N MET A 157 -23.55 7.86 13.53
CA MET A 157 -23.47 7.85 12.05
C MET A 157 -22.27 7.02 11.56
N ASP A 158 -21.68 6.23 12.45
CA ASP A 158 -20.35 5.67 12.35
C ASP A 158 -20.25 4.54 11.31
N GLY A 159 -21.38 3.89 10.99
CA GLY A 159 -21.46 2.93 9.87
C GLY A 159 -21.12 3.53 8.51
N PHE A 160 -21.31 4.84 8.29
CA PHE A 160 -20.82 5.51 7.08
C PHE A 160 -19.28 5.59 7.01
N GLY A 161 -18.58 5.39 8.14
CA GLY A 161 -17.13 5.31 8.21
C GLY A 161 -16.57 4.04 7.56
N ILE A 162 -17.25 2.90 7.69
CA ILE A 162 -16.76 1.59 7.19
C ILE A 162 -16.56 1.62 5.66
N PHE A 163 -17.41 2.33 4.93
CA PHE A 163 -17.28 2.52 3.48
C PHE A 163 -15.92 3.12 3.05
N ALA A 164 -15.26 3.90 3.90
CA ALA A 164 -13.94 4.46 3.63
C ALA A 164 -12.84 3.39 3.52
N LEU A 165 -13.06 2.19 4.07
CA LEU A 165 -12.14 1.05 3.97
C LEU A 165 -12.40 0.18 2.73
N ALA A 166 -13.64 0.12 2.24
CA ALA A 166 -14.06 -0.84 1.22
C ALA A 166 -13.31 -0.66 -0.12
N LEU A 167 -13.35 0.54 -0.69
CA LEU A 167 -12.69 0.84 -1.97
C LEU A 167 -11.15 0.65 -1.95
N PRO A 168 -10.37 1.22 -1.00
CA PRO A 168 -8.91 1.00 -0.99
C PRO A 168 -8.53 -0.46 -0.74
N THR A 169 -9.39 -1.22 -0.04
CA THR A 169 -9.20 -2.67 0.19
C THR A 169 -9.44 -3.48 -1.07
N MET A 170 -10.56 -3.27 -1.79
CA MET A 170 -10.79 -3.93 -3.09
C MET A 170 -9.71 -3.54 -4.12
N PHE A 171 -9.22 -2.30 -4.10
CA PHE A 171 -8.04 -1.91 -4.89
C PHE A 171 -6.77 -2.70 -4.50
N TYR A 172 -6.51 -2.91 -3.20
CA TYR A 172 -5.38 -3.74 -2.76
C TYR A 172 -5.48 -5.17 -3.33
N GLN A 173 -6.63 -5.82 -3.17
CA GLN A 173 -6.87 -7.19 -3.66
C GLN A 173 -6.72 -7.31 -5.19
N LEU A 174 -7.31 -6.38 -5.95
CA LEU A 174 -7.22 -6.31 -7.41
C LEU A 174 -5.76 -6.22 -7.89
N PHE A 175 -4.91 -5.51 -7.15
CA PHE A 175 -3.48 -5.40 -7.44
C PHE A 175 -2.65 -6.55 -6.85
N GLU A 176 -3.09 -7.24 -5.81
CA GLU A 176 -2.45 -8.45 -5.27
C GLU A 176 -2.56 -9.60 -6.29
N GLY A 177 -3.77 -9.79 -6.82
CA GLY A 177 -4.05 -10.67 -7.96
C GLY A 177 -5.50 -11.16 -8.09
N THR A 178 -6.41 -10.72 -7.23
CA THR A 178 -7.81 -11.14 -7.21
C THR A 178 -8.54 -10.72 -8.50
N PRO A 179 -9.23 -11.64 -9.20
CA PRO A 179 -10.07 -11.28 -10.34
C PRO A 179 -11.15 -10.27 -9.96
N SER A 180 -11.51 -9.36 -10.88
CA SER A 180 -12.54 -8.34 -10.62
C SER A 180 -13.94 -8.90 -10.31
N GLU A 181 -14.19 -10.14 -10.69
CA GLU A 181 -15.42 -10.90 -10.43
C GLU A 181 -15.40 -11.66 -9.09
N ASP A 182 -14.25 -11.66 -8.38
CA ASP A 182 -14.01 -12.27 -7.08
C ASP A 182 -13.59 -11.22 -6.01
N LEU A 183 -13.77 -9.91 -6.27
CA LEU A 183 -13.43 -8.85 -5.31
C LEU A 183 -14.51 -8.74 -4.23
N GLU A 184 -14.15 -9.06 -3.00
CA GLU A 184 -15.04 -9.10 -1.84
C GLU A 184 -14.28 -8.64 -0.59
N VAL A 185 -14.90 -7.83 0.26
CA VAL A 185 -14.38 -7.54 1.60
C VAL A 185 -15.47 -7.66 2.65
N ILE A 186 -15.21 -8.52 3.64
CA ILE A 186 -16.13 -8.84 4.74
C ILE A 186 -15.72 -8.04 5.98
N PHE A 187 -16.66 -7.26 6.50
CA PHE A 187 -16.55 -6.53 7.76
C PHE A 187 -17.42 -7.21 8.82
N GLU A 188 -16.82 -7.91 9.78
CA GLU A 188 -17.51 -8.44 10.97
C GLU A 188 -17.52 -7.36 12.06
N LEU A 189 -18.70 -6.96 12.56
CA LEU A 189 -18.82 -5.93 13.60
C LEU A 189 -18.93 -6.57 14.98
N GLU A 190 -17.95 -6.31 15.84
CA GLU A 190 -17.80 -6.91 17.19
C GLU A 190 -18.08 -5.88 18.29
N ASP A 191 -18.92 -6.24 19.26
CA ASP A 191 -19.18 -5.41 20.46
C ASP A 191 -17.98 -5.51 21.42
N ALA A 192 -17.28 -4.39 21.60
CA ALA A 192 -16.10 -4.28 22.47
C ALA A 192 -16.36 -4.68 23.94
N ALA A 193 -17.63 -4.72 24.38
CA ALA A 193 -17.98 -5.06 25.76
C ALA A 193 -17.91 -6.57 26.08
N ASP A 194 -18.17 -7.46 25.12
CA ASP A 194 -18.18 -8.91 25.35
C ASP A 194 -17.71 -9.80 24.19
N GLY A 195 -17.47 -9.25 22.99
CA GLY A 195 -17.00 -9.97 21.82
C GLY A 195 -18.10 -10.69 21.01
N GLU A 196 -19.36 -10.30 21.14
CA GLU A 196 -20.42 -10.73 20.22
C GLU A 196 -20.28 -10.01 18.86
N VAL A 197 -20.04 -10.77 17.79
CA VAL A 197 -20.24 -10.28 16.41
C VAL A 197 -21.74 -10.09 16.21
N PHE A 198 -22.15 -8.83 16.01
CA PHE A 198 -23.56 -8.43 16.01
C PHE A 198 -24.11 -8.03 14.64
N ASP A 199 -23.24 -7.72 13.70
CA ASP A 199 -23.58 -7.40 12.31
C ASP A 199 -22.46 -7.87 11.37
N THR A 200 -22.73 -7.95 10.07
CA THR A 200 -21.73 -8.32 9.05
C THR A 200 -22.07 -7.60 7.76
N ILE A 201 -21.10 -6.85 7.22
CA ILE A 201 -21.24 -6.09 5.97
C ILE A 201 -20.29 -6.67 4.94
N VAL A 202 -20.79 -7.01 3.75
CA VAL A 202 -20.03 -7.54 2.62
C VAL A 202 -20.10 -6.54 1.47
N TYR A 203 -18.96 -6.00 1.05
CA TYR A 203 -18.89 -5.15 -0.16
C TYR A 203 -18.22 -5.92 -1.30
N PRO A 204 -18.72 -5.81 -2.55
CA PRO A 204 -19.69 -4.81 -3.02
C PRO A 204 -21.18 -5.09 -2.70
N ASP A 205 -21.59 -6.33 -2.46
CA ASP A 205 -23.00 -6.77 -2.37
C ASP A 205 -23.95 -5.84 -1.57
N ASP A 206 -23.62 -5.50 -0.32
CA ASP A 206 -24.48 -4.66 0.55
C ASP A 206 -24.53 -3.18 0.12
N LEU A 207 -23.63 -2.74 -0.77
CA LEU A 207 -23.73 -1.42 -1.41
C LEU A 207 -24.78 -1.45 -2.53
N GLU A 208 -24.84 -2.54 -3.30
CA GLU A 208 -25.81 -2.70 -4.39
C GLU A 208 -27.24 -2.86 -3.84
N GLU A 209 -27.43 -3.62 -2.75
CA GLU A 209 -28.74 -3.70 -2.06
C GLU A 209 -29.20 -2.35 -1.49
N ALA A 210 -28.30 -1.39 -1.28
CA ALA A 210 -28.62 -0.05 -0.77
C ALA A 210 -29.05 0.98 -1.85
N GLU A 211 -28.93 0.66 -3.15
CA GLU A 211 -29.29 1.56 -4.26
C GLU A 211 -30.65 1.25 -4.96
N GLU A 212 -31.35 0.15 -4.62
CA GLU A 212 -32.66 -0.25 -5.22
C GLU A 212 -33.94 0.42 -4.64
#